data_AF-A0A7R7RPY4-F1
#
_entry.id   AF-A0A7R7RPY4-F1
#
_cell.length_a   1.000
_cell.length_b   1.000
_cell.length_c   1.000
_cell.angle_alpha   90.00
_cell.angle_beta   90.00
_cell.angle_gamma   90.00
#
_symmetry.space_group_name_H-M   'P 1'
#
loop_
_entity.id
_entity.type
_entity.pdbx_description
1 polymer ?
#
loop_
_entity_poly.entity_id
_entity_poly.type
_entity_poly.pdbx_seq_one_letter_code
_entity_poly.pdbx_strand_id
1 'polypeptide(L)'
;MTNWEHMTELVGEIPDLRGARCKGMAQLYEQTIATNRDGGPTREETDAARETALRICAACPSLAPCRAYIAALPKSRRPLGVVAGQVIGSTGRSLRTRTPRTAGADATDQATR
;
A
#
# COMPACT_ATOMS: atom_id res chain seq x y z
N MET A 1 11.15 -26.30 -25.04
CA MET A 1 10.57 -25.11 -24.38
C MET A 1 11.65 -24.49 -23.54
N THR A 2 12.18 -23.38 -24.03
CA THR A 2 13.36 -22.75 -23.45
C THR A 2 12.89 -21.87 -22.30
N ASN A 3 13.63 -21.82 -21.20
CA ASN A 3 13.28 -21.07 -19.99
C ASN A 3 12.83 -19.60 -20.26
N TRP A 4 13.27 -19.04 -21.39
CA TRP A 4 12.96 -17.70 -21.87
C TRP A 4 11.52 -17.48 -22.36
N GLU A 5 10.89 -18.47 -23.01
CA GLU A 5 9.51 -18.35 -23.52
C GLU A 5 8.52 -18.25 -22.35
N HIS A 6 8.71 -19.08 -21.32
CA HIS A 6 7.96 -19.01 -20.06
C HIS A 6 8.14 -17.67 -19.33
N MET A 7 9.35 -17.08 -19.33
CA MET A 7 9.53 -15.76 -18.71
C MET A 7 8.74 -14.66 -19.43
N THR A 8 8.62 -14.76 -20.75
CA THR A 8 7.90 -13.77 -21.56
C THR A 8 6.40 -13.80 -21.26
N GLU A 9 5.85 -15.00 -21.12
CA GLU A 9 4.43 -15.21 -20.76
C GLU A 9 4.12 -14.69 -19.36
N LEU A 10 4.99 -14.95 -18.37
CA LEU A 10 4.85 -14.44 -17.00
C LEU A 10 4.92 -12.91 -16.91
N VAL A 11 5.77 -12.27 -17.72
CA VAL A 11 5.85 -10.80 -17.76
C VAL A 11 4.62 -10.18 -18.42
N GLY A 12 4.00 -10.89 -19.38
CA GLY A 12 2.77 -10.46 -20.05
C GLY A 12 1.55 -10.34 -19.11
N GLU A 13 1.55 -11.03 -17.97
CA GLU A 13 0.48 -10.93 -16.96
C GLU A 13 0.57 -9.64 -16.12
N ILE A 14 1.69 -8.90 -16.19
CA ILE A 14 1.88 -7.66 -15.43
C ILE A 14 1.19 -6.51 -16.17
N PRO A 15 0.25 -5.79 -15.52
CA PRO A 15 -0.45 -4.68 -16.18
C PRO A 15 0.53 -3.59 -16.61
N ASP A 16 0.28 -2.99 -17.77
CA ASP A 16 1.07 -1.85 -18.25
C ASP A 16 0.76 -0.60 -17.41
N LEU A 17 1.49 -0.45 -16.31
CA LEU A 17 1.39 0.68 -15.40
C LEU A 17 2.25 1.86 -15.90
N ARG A 18 1.93 2.41 -17.08
CA ARG A 18 2.58 3.60 -17.61
C ARG A 18 2.35 4.80 -16.68
N GLY A 19 3.43 5.46 -16.29
CA GLY A 19 3.37 6.63 -15.39
C GLY A 19 3.21 6.28 -13.90
N ALA A 20 3.39 5.02 -13.51
CA ALA A 20 3.34 4.64 -12.11
C ALA A 20 4.43 5.36 -11.30
N ARG A 21 4.01 6.20 -10.35
CA ARG A 21 4.91 7.02 -9.52
C ARG A 21 5.70 6.20 -8.50
N CYS A 22 5.32 4.95 -8.27
CA CYS A 22 6.06 4.03 -7.40
C CYS A 22 7.32 3.44 -8.06
N LYS A 23 7.47 3.55 -9.38
CA LYS A 23 8.64 3.01 -10.11
C LYS A 23 9.92 3.69 -9.61
N GLY A 24 10.94 2.88 -9.29
CA GLY A 24 12.23 3.33 -8.74
C GLY A 24 12.26 3.54 -7.23
N MET A 25 11.15 3.34 -6.51
CA MET A 25 11.06 3.57 -5.06
C MET A 25 10.95 2.27 -4.24
N ALA A 26 11.51 1.16 -4.74
CA ALA A 26 11.33 -0.16 -4.13
C ALA A 26 11.63 -0.19 -2.62
N GLN A 27 12.72 0.48 -2.19
CA GLN A 27 13.10 0.58 -0.78
C GLN A 27 12.00 1.21 0.11
N LEU A 28 11.35 2.27 -0.36
CA LEU A 28 10.23 2.89 0.36
C LEU A 28 9.08 1.91 0.53
N TYR A 29 8.74 1.17 -0.53
CA TYR A 29 7.61 0.23 -0.52
C TYR A 29 7.91 -1.02 0.32
N GLU A 30 9.15 -1.52 0.30
CA GLU A 30 9.61 -2.59 1.21
C GLU A 30 9.51 -2.17 2.68
N GLN A 31 9.83 -0.92 3.01
CA GLN A 31 9.70 -0.38 4.38
C GLN A 31 8.25 -0.31 4.87
N THR A 32 7.25 -0.37 3.98
CA THR A 32 5.84 -0.38 4.40
C THR A 32 5.36 -1.74 4.95
N ILE A 33 6.18 -2.77 4.78
CA ILE A 33 5.91 -4.14 5.23
C ILE A 33 6.38 -4.25 6.69
N ALA A 34 5.42 -4.44 7.60
CA ALA A 34 5.74 -4.70 9.00
C ALA A 34 6.36 -6.11 9.12
N THR A 35 7.66 -6.19 9.31
CA THR A 35 8.39 -7.45 9.54
C THR A 35 8.99 -7.42 10.94
N ASN A 36 8.68 -8.41 11.78
CA ASN A 36 9.26 -8.54 13.13
C ASN A 36 10.65 -9.22 13.11
N ARG A 37 11.43 -9.00 12.05
CA ARG A 37 12.77 -9.59 11.90
C ARG A 37 13.81 -8.64 12.48
N ASP A 38 14.88 -9.18 13.06
CA ASP A 38 16.00 -8.39 13.54
C ASP A 38 16.57 -7.52 12.41
N GLY A 39 16.68 -6.20 12.65
CA GLY A 39 17.10 -5.23 11.64
C GLY A 39 16.02 -4.79 10.64
N GLY A 40 14.75 -5.17 10.85
CA GLY A 40 13.61 -4.60 10.13
C GLY A 40 13.26 -3.17 10.59
N PRO A 41 12.47 -2.41 9.82
CA PRO A 41 12.05 -1.07 10.21
C PRO A 41 11.23 -1.12 11.50
N THR A 42 11.38 -0.12 12.36
CA THR A 42 10.53 0.03 13.54
C THR A 42 9.07 0.25 13.12
N ARG A 43 8.16 0.16 14.09
CA ARG A 43 6.76 0.45 13.83
C ARG A 43 6.56 1.91 13.38
N GLU A 44 7.23 2.87 14.02
CA GLU A 44 7.15 4.27 13.60
C GLU A 44 7.68 4.47 12.18
N GLU A 45 8.81 3.85 11.84
CA GLU A 45 9.39 3.94 10.49
C GLU A 45 8.46 3.32 9.44
N THR A 46 7.86 2.17 9.76
CA THR A 46 6.88 1.51 8.90
C THR A 46 5.66 2.40 8.66
N ASP A 47 5.14 3.04 9.71
CA ASP A 47 3.96 3.89 9.61
C ASP A 47 4.26 5.20 8.84
N ALA A 48 5.45 5.79 9.03
CA ALA A 48 5.91 6.94 8.23
C ALA A 48 6.13 6.59 6.74
N ALA A 49 6.70 5.42 6.46
CA ALA A 49 6.84 4.90 5.10
C ALA A 49 5.46 4.68 4.45
N ARG A 50 4.50 4.12 5.19
CA ARG A 50 3.11 3.93 4.72
C ARG A 50 2.44 5.24 4.38
N GLU A 51 2.55 6.25 5.23
CA GLU A 51 1.98 7.57 4.97
C GLU A 51 2.55 8.17 3.68
N THR A 52 3.87 8.10 3.51
CA THR A 52 4.55 8.59 2.31
C THR A 52 4.12 7.83 1.05
N ALA A 53 4.08 6.50 1.10
CA ALA A 53 3.63 5.68 -0.01
C ALA A 53 2.16 5.93 -0.38
N LEU A 54 1.28 6.15 0.61
CA LEU A 54 -0.13 6.49 0.38
C LEU A 54 -0.28 7.83 -0.34
N ARG A 55 0.49 8.86 0.02
CA ARG A 55 0.50 10.16 -0.68
C ARG A 55 0.96 10.01 -2.13
N ILE A 56 2.00 9.21 -2.38
CA ILE A 56 2.47 8.91 -3.75
C ILE A 56 1.40 8.18 -4.56
N CYS A 57 0.75 7.18 -3.97
CA CYS A 57 -0.35 6.44 -4.61
C CYS A 57 -1.53 7.37 -4.95
N ALA A 58 -1.90 8.29 -4.06
CA ALA A 58 -3.01 9.22 -4.27
C ALA A 58 -2.77 10.15 -5.48
N ALA A 59 -1.52 10.52 -5.76
CA ALA A 59 -1.14 11.34 -6.91
C ALA A 59 -0.78 10.53 -8.18
N CYS A 60 -0.94 9.21 -8.16
CA CYS A 60 -0.49 8.34 -9.25
C CYS A 60 -1.52 8.28 -10.39
N PRO A 61 -1.14 8.56 -11.65
CA PRO A 61 -2.06 8.48 -12.79
C PRO A 61 -2.52 7.04 -13.07
N SER A 62 -1.70 6.05 -12.73
CA SER A 62 -2.00 4.62 -12.90
C SER A 62 -2.78 4.02 -11.71
N LEU A 63 -3.32 4.83 -10.80
CA LEU A 63 -4.00 4.32 -9.60
C LEU A 63 -5.20 3.44 -9.94
N ALA A 64 -6.03 3.86 -10.91
CA ALA A 64 -7.21 3.10 -11.34
C ALA A 64 -6.86 1.70 -11.89
N PRO A 65 -5.97 1.55 -12.90
CA PRO A 65 -5.57 0.22 -13.38
C PRO A 65 -4.83 -0.59 -12.30
N CYS A 66 -4.05 0.06 -11.43
CA CYS A 66 -3.40 -0.61 -10.30
C CYS A 66 -4.42 -1.24 -9.32
N ARG A 67 -5.52 -0.53 -9.03
CA ARG A 67 -6.61 -1.07 -8.19
C ARG A 67 -7.33 -2.23 -8.85
N ALA A 68 -7.61 -2.13 -10.15
CA ALA A 68 -8.28 -3.20 -10.90
C ALA A 68 -7.45 -4.50 -10.88
N TYR A 69 -6.14 -4.39 -11.10
CA TYR A 69 -5.21 -5.52 -11.01
C TYR A 69 -5.21 -6.17 -9.62
N ILE A 70 -5.03 -5.39 -8.55
CA ILE A 70 -5.02 -5.93 -7.19
C ILE A 70 -6.36 -6.55 -6.80
N ALA A 71 -7.48 -6.00 -7.28
CA ALA A 71 -8.80 -6.55 -7.04
C ALA A 71 -9.00 -7.92 -7.70
N ALA A 72 -8.41 -8.14 -8.88
CA ALA A 72 -8.45 -9.41 -9.61
C ALA A 72 -7.61 -10.51 -8.95
N LEU A 73 -6.59 -10.15 -8.15
CA LEU A 73 -5.75 -11.13 -7.48
C LEU A 73 -6.48 -11.84 -6.32
N PRO A 74 -6.33 -13.18 -6.20
CA PRO A 74 -6.69 -13.92 -4.99
C PRO A 74 -6.00 -13.32 -3.77
N LYS A 75 -6.66 -13.32 -2.61
CA LYS A 75 -6.14 -12.69 -1.38
C LYS A 75 -4.74 -13.18 -1.00
N SER A 76 -4.46 -14.47 -1.20
CA SER A 76 -3.16 -15.10 -0.92
C SER A 76 -2.03 -14.65 -1.85
N ARG A 77 -2.35 -14.05 -3.00
CA ARG A 77 -1.38 -13.56 -3.99
C ARG A 77 -1.24 -12.04 -3.98
N ARG A 78 -1.89 -11.35 -3.05
CA ARG A 78 -1.79 -9.88 -2.96
C ARG A 78 -0.46 -9.48 -2.34
N PRO A 79 0.26 -8.51 -2.94
CA PRO A 79 1.47 -7.96 -2.35
C PRO A 79 1.20 -7.38 -0.96
N LEU A 80 2.16 -7.52 -0.05
CA LEU A 80 2.11 -6.92 1.28
C LEU A 80 2.55 -5.45 1.25
N GLY A 81 2.19 -4.69 2.28
CA GLY A 81 2.57 -3.28 2.40
C GLY A 81 1.60 -2.35 1.65
N VAL A 82 2.06 -1.16 1.24
CA VAL A 82 1.23 -0.22 0.49
C VAL A 82 1.21 -0.56 -0.98
N VAL A 83 0.03 -0.85 -1.53
CA VAL A 83 -0.17 -1.06 -2.96
C VAL A 83 -1.54 -0.51 -3.37
N ALA A 84 -1.63 0.09 -4.56
CA ALA A 84 -2.88 0.65 -5.09
C ALA A 84 -3.59 1.66 -4.13
N GLY A 85 -2.82 2.35 -3.29
CA GLY A 85 -3.34 3.26 -2.26
C GLY A 85 -4.02 2.55 -1.08
N GLN A 86 -3.65 1.30 -0.80
CA GLN A 86 -4.18 0.47 0.27
C GLN A 86 -3.02 -0.18 1.03
N VAL A 87 -3.14 -0.28 2.36
CA VAL A 87 -2.20 -1.08 3.17
C VAL A 87 -2.71 -2.52 3.19
N ILE A 88 -1.95 -3.47 2.65
CA ILE A 88 -2.26 -4.90 2.68
C ILE A 88 -1.42 -5.57 3.76
N GLY A 89 -2.10 -6.16 4.76
CA GLY A 89 -1.46 -6.90 5.84
C GLY A 89 -1.20 -8.37 5.49
N SER A 90 -0.58 -9.11 6.42
CA SER A 90 -0.21 -10.53 6.27
C SER A 90 -1.38 -11.48 5.93
N THR A 91 -2.62 -11.06 6.14
CA THR A 91 -3.83 -11.83 5.77
C THR A 91 -4.29 -11.57 4.32
N GLY A 92 -3.55 -10.76 3.54
CA GLY A 92 -3.94 -10.34 2.19
C GLY A 92 -5.16 -9.40 2.16
N ARG A 93 -5.67 -9.01 3.34
CA ARG A 93 -6.77 -8.07 3.48
C ARG A 93 -6.21 -6.64 3.51
N SER A 94 -6.86 -5.75 2.76
CA SER A 94 -6.63 -4.32 2.93
C SER A 94 -7.03 -3.93 4.34
N LEU A 95 -6.04 -3.51 5.13
CA LEU A 95 -6.26 -2.78 6.35
C LEU A 95 -6.83 -1.44 5.92
N ARG A 96 -8.08 -1.17 6.28
CA ARG A 96 -8.57 0.22 6.19
C ARG A 96 -7.64 1.03 7.07
N THR A 97 -6.90 1.95 6.47
CA THR A 97 -6.19 3.00 7.21
C THR A 97 -7.28 3.66 8.05
N ARG A 98 -7.28 3.42 9.36
CA ARG A 98 -8.10 4.25 10.25
C ARG A 98 -7.54 5.65 10.06
N THR A 99 -8.32 6.53 9.45
CA THR A 99 -8.11 7.97 9.59
C THR A 99 -7.89 8.23 11.08
N PRO A 100 -6.82 8.92 11.49
CA PRO A 100 -6.72 9.37 12.87
C PRO A 100 -8.01 10.12 13.15
N ARG A 101 -8.80 9.63 14.10
CA ARG A 101 -9.94 10.38 14.62
C ARG A 101 -9.31 11.65 15.19
N THR A 102 -9.42 12.75 14.46
CA THR A 102 -9.13 14.09 14.94
C THR A 102 -9.90 14.24 16.24
N ALA A 103 -9.17 14.21 17.36
CA ALA A 103 -9.65 14.67 18.64
C ALA A 103 -9.69 16.20 18.56
N GLY A 104 -10.70 16.74 17.87
CA GLY A 104 -11.23 18.07 18.19
C GLY A 104 -12.27 17.83 19.28
N ALA A 105 -12.04 18.29 20.52
CA ALA A 105 -12.23 19.68 20.93
C ALA A 105 -13.70 20.08 20.76
N ASP A 106 -14.51 19.76 21.75
CA ASP A 106 -15.62 20.62 22.16
C ASP A 106 -15.42 20.94 23.63
N ALA A 107 -14.78 22.10 23.84
CA ALA A 107 -14.87 22.84 25.08
C ALA A 107 -16.06 23.79 24.98
N THR A 108 -16.78 23.87 26.09
CA THR A 108 -17.63 24.96 26.59
C THR A 108 -19.11 24.99 26.23
N ASP A 109 -19.87 24.87 27.33
CA ASP A 109 -21.02 25.69 27.73
C ASP A 109 -22.43 25.27 27.29
N GLN A 110 -23.19 24.77 28.26
CA GLN A 110 -24.41 25.47 28.66
C GLN A 110 -24.91 25.08 30.05
N ALA A 111 -25.17 26.15 30.81
CA ALA A 111 -25.87 26.34 32.06
C ALA A 111 -27.12 25.48 32.35
N THR A 112 -27.56 25.58 33.62
CA THR A 112 -28.93 25.44 34.14
C THR A 112 -29.20 24.22 35.05
N ARG A 113 -28.88 24.32 36.34
CA ARG A 113 -29.85 24.52 37.46
C ARG A 113 -29.17 24.42 38.83
#